data_AF-A0A1C7HMB1-F1
#
_entry.id   AF-A0A1C7HMB1-F1
#
_cell.length_a   1.000
_cell.length_b   1.000
_cell.length_c   1.000
_cell.angle_alpha   90.00
_cell.angle_beta   90.00
_cell.angle_gamma   90.00
#
_symmetry.space_group_name_H-M   'P 1'
#
loop_
_entity.id
_entity.type
_entity.pdbx_description
1 polymer ?
#
loop_
_entity_poly.entity_id
_entity_poly.type
_entity_poly.pdbx_seq_one_letter_code
_entity_poly.pdbx_strand_id
1 'polypeptide(L)'
;MKIGLINEDSQADKNAMIFDILKQEAEKKGHKVFNYGMYTEQDSHQINFTQIGILAAVLLHSHAVDFVVTGCGTGQGAMISCNAFADVVCGYVNTPLDAYLFTQVNAGNAVSLPFSQYFGWGAEINLKYVFEKLFAQEFGGGYPQCYAEGEKRSRARMMNETKLPAQYALLEALQRTDQELLKQLLDYPQFQEQFFRNAEDTPVTRFIKNLLHPKV
;
A
#
# COMPACT_ATOMS: atom_id res chain seq x y z
N MET A 1 8.02 9.71 6.04
CA MET A 1 7.73 8.53 5.20
C MET A 1 7.58 8.92 3.75
N LYS A 2 7.98 8.03 2.84
CA LYS A 2 7.57 7.97 1.43
C LYS A 2 6.27 7.17 1.37
N ILE A 3 5.17 7.76 0.90
CA ILE A 3 3.85 7.13 0.86
C ILE A 3 3.46 6.89 -0.59
N GLY A 4 3.09 5.66 -0.94
CA GLY A 4 2.57 5.30 -2.26
C GLY A 4 1.05 5.25 -2.27
N LEU A 5 0.40 5.89 -3.26
CA LEU A 5 -1.02 5.68 -3.57
C LEU A 5 -1.15 4.70 -4.74
N ILE A 6 -1.99 3.67 -4.60
CA ILE A 6 -2.35 2.73 -5.67
C ILE A 6 -3.87 2.64 -5.79
N ASN A 7 -4.42 2.93 -6.96
CA ASN A 7 -5.81 2.70 -7.34
C ASN A 7 -5.91 1.60 -8.41
N GLU A 8 -6.96 0.80 -8.33
CA GLU A 8 -7.37 -0.14 -9.38
C GLU A 8 -8.47 0.44 -10.27
N ASP A 9 -8.69 -0.22 -11.40
CA ASP A 9 -9.57 0.12 -12.51
C ASP A 9 -10.90 0.73 -12.08
N SER A 10 -11.64 0.07 -11.19
CA SER A 10 -13.01 0.47 -10.84
C SER A 10 -13.11 1.79 -10.08
N GLN A 11 -11.99 2.29 -9.54
CA GLN A 11 -11.93 3.52 -8.75
C GLN A 11 -10.93 4.54 -9.30
N ALA A 12 -10.41 4.32 -10.51
CA ALA A 12 -9.34 5.12 -11.09
C ALA A 12 -9.72 6.60 -11.24
N ASP A 13 -10.96 6.92 -11.63
CA ASP A 13 -11.42 8.32 -11.79
C ASP A 13 -11.49 9.11 -10.47
N LYS A 14 -11.38 8.44 -9.32
CA LYS A 14 -11.27 9.11 -8.00
C LYS A 14 -9.82 9.37 -7.59
N ASN A 15 -8.84 8.84 -8.31
CA ASN A 15 -7.42 8.87 -7.94
C ASN A 15 -6.91 10.29 -7.69
N ALA A 16 -7.18 11.24 -8.59
CA ALA A 16 -6.71 12.62 -8.44
C ALA A 16 -7.18 13.25 -7.13
N MET A 17 -8.46 13.10 -6.80
CA MET A 17 -9.04 13.62 -5.56
C MET A 17 -8.45 12.93 -4.32
N ILE A 18 -8.32 11.60 -4.34
CA ILE A 18 -7.72 10.84 -3.24
C ILE A 18 -6.27 11.28 -3.03
N PHE A 19 -5.51 11.42 -4.12
CA PHE A 19 -4.11 11.84 -4.09
C PHE A 19 -3.93 13.23 -3.52
N ASP A 20 -4.74 14.20 -3.94
CA ASP A 20 -4.65 15.58 -3.46
C ASP A 20 -4.92 15.69 -1.95
N ILE A 21 -5.94 14.98 -1.47
CA ILE A 21 -6.29 14.96 -0.04
C ILE A 21 -5.20 14.24 0.77
N LEU A 22 -4.75 13.08 0.29
CA LEU A 22 -3.66 12.33 0.93
C LEU A 22 -2.39 13.17 1.03
N LYS A 23 -2.00 13.81 -0.09
CA LYS A 23 -0.83 14.69 -0.16
C LYS A 23 -0.96 15.85 0.82
N GLN A 24 -2.10 16.53 0.84
CA GLN A 24 -2.34 17.65 1.74
C GLN A 24 -2.15 17.27 3.22
N GLU A 25 -2.70 16.13 3.66
CA GLU A 25 -2.61 15.73 5.07
C GLU A 25 -1.23 15.13 5.42
N ALA A 26 -0.64 14.36 4.51
CA ALA A 26 0.68 13.76 4.71
C ALA A 26 1.81 14.81 4.75
N GLU A 27 1.76 15.83 3.89
CA GLU A 27 2.80 16.87 3.83
C GLU A 27 2.80 17.77 5.09
N LYS A 28 1.66 17.96 5.76
CA LYS A 28 1.61 18.63 7.09
C LYS A 28 2.47 17.93 8.14
N LYS A 29 2.73 16.63 7.97
CA LYS A 29 3.56 15.79 8.84
C LYS A 29 4.95 15.56 8.26
N GLY A 30 5.34 16.30 7.21
CA GLY A 30 6.65 16.19 6.57
C GLY A 30 6.84 14.90 5.76
N HIS A 31 5.76 14.22 5.38
CA HIS A 31 5.84 13.04 4.51
C HIS A 31 5.81 13.45 3.03
N LYS A 32 6.25 12.54 2.15
CA LYS A 32 6.20 12.70 0.69
C LYS A 32 5.24 11.67 0.11
N VAL A 33 4.40 12.08 -0.85
CA VAL A 33 3.42 11.19 -1.47
C VAL A 33 3.74 10.99 -2.94
N PHE A 34 3.65 9.75 -3.39
CA PHE A 34 3.92 9.27 -4.74
C PHE A 34 2.69 8.55 -5.27
N ASN A 35 2.21 8.95 -6.44
CA ASN A 35 1.03 8.34 -7.05
C ASN A 35 1.47 7.28 -8.04
N TYR A 36 1.17 6.01 -7.78
CA TYR A 36 1.48 4.90 -8.69
C TYR A 36 0.31 4.56 -9.62
N GLY A 37 -0.76 5.37 -9.60
CA GLY A 37 -1.94 5.17 -10.42
C GLY A 37 -2.76 3.94 -9.98
N MET A 38 -3.76 3.53 -10.75
CA MET A 38 -4.23 4.16 -12.00
C MET A 38 -4.68 5.61 -11.79
N TYR A 39 -4.53 6.43 -12.81
CA TYR A 39 -4.84 7.86 -12.78
C TYR A 39 -6.25 8.16 -13.26
N THR A 40 -6.72 7.41 -14.25
CA THR A 40 -8.06 7.51 -14.85
C THR A 40 -8.54 6.14 -15.32
N GLU A 41 -9.85 5.96 -15.48
CA GLU A 41 -10.41 4.72 -16.06
C GLU A 41 -9.98 4.51 -17.52
N GLN A 42 -9.51 5.56 -18.20
CA GLN A 42 -9.05 5.51 -19.59
C GLN A 42 -7.56 5.18 -19.74
N ASP A 43 -6.84 4.95 -18.63
CA ASP A 43 -5.44 4.54 -18.67
C ASP A 43 -5.32 3.24 -19.48
N SER A 44 -4.42 3.19 -20.46
CA SER A 44 -4.23 1.98 -21.28
C SER A 44 -3.69 0.80 -20.46
N HIS A 45 -2.96 1.11 -19.39
CA HIS A 45 -2.47 0.13 -18.43
C HIS A 45 -3.48 -0.01 -17.29
N GLN A 46 -4.18 -1.14 -17.27
CA GLN A 46 -5.22 -1.43 -16.30
C GLN A 46 -4.65 -2.24 -15.14
N ILE A 47 -4.96 -1.83 -13.91
CA ILE A 47 -4.58 -2.49 -12.67
C ILE A 47 -5.86 -2.99 -12.01
N ASN A 48 -5.97 -4.29 -11.75
CA ASN A 48 -7.09 -4.85 -11.01
C ASN A 48 -6.74 -4.98 -9.51
N PHE A 49 -7.74 -5.01 -8.62
CA PHE A 49 -7.50 -5.20 -7.18
C PHE A 49 -6.65 -6.44 -6.85
N THR A 50 -6.71 -7.50 -7.66
CA THR A 50 -5.89 -8.71 -7.47
C THR A 50 -4.39 -8.43 -7.60
N GLN A 51 -4.01 -7.42 -8.37
CA GLN A 51 -2.63 -7.04 -8.64
C GLN A 51 -2.07 -6.00 -7.65
N ILE A 52 -2.94 -5.30 -6.91
CA ILE A 52 -2.53 -4.29 -5.91
C ILE A 52 -1.52 -4.84 -4.91
N GLY A 53 -1.70 -6.07 -4.44
CA GLY A 53 -0.80 -6.70 -3.48
C GLY A 53 0.62 -6.89 -4.01
N ILE A 54 0.77 -7.23 -5.29
CA ILE A 54 2.09 -7.35 -5.93
C ILE A 54 2.77 -5.99 -5.96
N LEU A 55 2.06 -4.96 -6.43
CA LEU A 55 2.59 -3.59 -6.47
C LEU A 55 2.99 -3.11 -5.08
N ALA A 56 2.09 -3.23 -4.09
CA ALA A 56 2.37 -2.81 -2.73
C ALA A 56 3.58 -3.54 -2.14
N ALA A 57 3.67 -4.86 -2.31
CA ALA A 57 4.79 -5.65 -1.79
C ALA A 57 6.11 -5.27 -2.47
N VAL A 58 6.13 -5.09 -3.79
CA VAL A 58 7.33 -4.64 -4.53
C VAL A 58 7.77 -3.26 -4.05
N LEU A 59 6.85 -2.30 -3.90
CA LEU A 59 7.17 -0.94 -3.45
C LEU A 59 7.70 -0.92 -2.02
N LEU A 60 7.10 -1.68 -1.10
CA LEU A 60 7.49 -1.74 0.31
C LEU A 60 8.83 -2.46 0.50
N HIS A 61 9.00 -3.65 -0.10
CA HIS A 61 10.21 -4.45 0.07
C HIS A 61 11.43 -3.84 -0.63
N SER A 62 11.23 -3.07 -1.70
CA SER A 62 12.30 -2.32 -2.36
C SER A 62 12.65 -1.01 -1.65
N HIS A 63 11.95 -0.68 -0.56
CA HIS A 63 12.02 0.62 0.10
C HIS A 63 11.73 1.80 -0.84
N ALA A 64 11.03 1.60 -1.97
CA ALA A 64 10.55 2.70 -2.81
C ALA A 64 9.56 3.58 -2.05
N VAL A 65 8.74 2.96 -1.20
CA VAL A 65 7.85 3.62 -0.24
C VAL A 65 7.98 2.94 1.12
N ASP A 66 7.65 3.67 2.18
CA ASP A 66 7.59 3.17 3.55
C ASP A 66 6.17 2.73 3.94
N PHE A 67 5.15 3.27 3.23
CA PHE A 67 3.75 3.02 3.52
C PHE A 67 2.91 3.09 2.23
N VAL A 68 1.87 2.24 2.13
CA VAL A 68 0.95 2.22 0.97
C VAL A 68 -0.47 2.59 1.39
N VAL A 69 -1.07 3.54 0.69
CA VAL A 69 -2.51 3.79 0.69
C VAL A 69 -3.09 3.19 -0.58
N THR A 70 -4.12 2.37 -0.43
CA THR A 70 -4.81 1.77 -1.56
C THR A 70 -6.30 1.58 -1.26
N GLY A 71 -7.01 0.90 -2.14
CA GLY A 71 -8.43 0.62 -1.99
C GLY A 71 -9.02 0.10 -3.28
N CYS A 72 -10.29 -0.30 -3.17
CA CYS A 72 -11.16 -0.64 -4.29
C CYS A 72 -12.59 -0.25 -3.92
N GLY A 73 -13.60 -0.68 -4.67
CA GLY A 73 -15.00 -0.31 -4.39
C GLY A 73 -15.41 -0.48 -2.92
N THR A 74 -15.06 -1.61 -2.28
CA THR A 74 -15.32 -1.87 -0.86
C THR A 74 -14.06 -1.86 0.01
N GLY A 75 -12.88 -1.69 -0.59
CA GLY A 75 -11.58 -1.85 0.08
C GLY A 75 -11.21 -3.31 0.43
N GLN A 76 -12.14 -4.26 0.37
CA GLN A 76 -11.88 -5.64 0.80
C GLN A 76 -10.94 -6.37 -0.15
N GLY A 77 -11.16 -6.28 -1.46
CA GLY A 77 -10.33 -6.96 -2.46
C GLY A 77 -8.86 -6.54 -2.39
N ALA A 78 -8.62 -5.23 -2.33
CA ALA A 78 -7.27 -4.67 -2.17
C ALA A 78 -6.61 -5.08 -0.83
N MET A 79 -7.37 -5.11 0.27
CA MET A 79 -6.86 -5.58 1.57
C MET A 79 -6.43 -7.06 1.52
N ILE A 80 -7.26 -7.91 0.91
CA ILE A 80 -6.99 -9.35 0.75
C ILE A 80 -5.75 -9.55 -0.12
N SER A 81 -5.68 -8.86 -1.27
CA SER A 81 -4.53 -8.93 -2.18
C SER A 81 -3.23 -8.51 -1.49
N CYS A 82 -3.23 -7.39 -0.75
CA CYS A 82 -2.06 -6.95 0.01
C CYS A 82 -1.60 -7.99 1.04
N ASN A 83 -2.52 -8.53 1.87
CA ASN A 83 -2.15 -9.46 2.93
C ASN A 83 -1.74 -10.86 2.41
N ALA A 84 -1.86 -11.12 1.11
CA ALA A 84 -1.31 -12.33 0.46
C ALA A 84 0.23 -12.36 0.47
N PHE A 85 0.89 -11.26 0.81
CA PHE A 85 2.34 -11.16 0.96
C PHE A 85 2.75 -11.02 2.44
N ALA A 86 3.84 -11.68 2.83
CA ALA A 86 4.29 -11.76 4.22
C ALA A 86 4.66 -10.39 4.79
N ASP A 87 5.38 -9.58 4.02
CA ASP A 87 5.92 -8.31 4.50
C ASP A 87 4.91 -7.15 4.38
N VAL A 88 3.68 -7.44 3.97
CA VAL A 88 2.61 -6.45 3.87
C VAL A 88 1.57 -6.73 4.96
N VAL A 89 1.38 -5.74 5.83
CA VAL A 89 0.34 -5.72 6.86
C VAL A 89 -0.62 -4.61 6.49
N CYS A 90 -1.71 -5.00 5.81
CA CYS A 90 -2.70 -4.07 5.27
C CYS A 90 -3.97 -4.05 6.11
N GLY A 91 -4.28 -2.91 6.72
CA GLY A 91 -5.52 -2.70 7.48
C GLY A 91 -6.68 -2.23 6.62
N TYR A 92 -7.90 -2.63 6.96
CA TYR A 92 -9.10 -1.96 6.46
C TYR A 92 -9.36 -0.69 7.26
N VAL A 93 -9.54 0.44 6.58
CA VAL A 93 -9.80 1.74 7.21
C VAL A 93 -10.95 2.42 6.50
N ASN A 94 -11.98 2.81 7.25
CA ASN A 94 -13.09 3.60 6.72
C ASN A 94 -13.33 4.87 7.54
N THR A 95 -13.04 4.84 8.84
CA THR A 95 -13.24 5.96 9.75
C THR A 95 -11.94 6.49 10.34
N PRO A 96 -11.90 7.74 10.85
CA PRO A 96 -10.71 8.29 11.49
C PRO A 96 -10.27 7.50 12.73
N LEU A 97 -11.21 6.86 13.43
CA LEU A 97 -10.90 5.99 14.56
C LEU A 97 -10.20 4.71 14.11
N ASP A 98 -10.66 4.08 13.01
CA ASP A 98 -9.99 2.92 12.42
C ASP A 98 -8.54 3.25 12.07
N ALA A 99 -8.33 4.41 11.43
CA ALA A 99 -7.00 4.89 11.05
C ALA A 99 -6.07 5.06 12.26
N TYR A 100 -6.58 5.71 13.32
CA TYR A 100 -5.82 5.89 14.55
C TYR A 100 -5.50 4.55 15.22
N LEU A 101 -6.49 3.68 15.43
CA LEU A 101 -6.28 2.41 16.11
C LEU A 101 -5.39 1.48 15.30
N PHE A 102 -5.54 1.41 13.97
CA PHE A 102 -4.67 0.61 13.13
C PHE A 102 -3.20 0.99 13.30
N THR A 103 -2.88 2.29 13.28
CA THR A 103 -1.50 2.75 13.38
C THR A 103 -0.91 2.55 14.76
N GLN A 104 -1.72 2.67 15.82
CA GLN A 104 -1.23 2.50 17.19
C GLN A 104 -1.13 1.03 17.61
N VAL A 105 -2.14 0.21 17.28
CA VAL A 105 -2.26 -1.19 17.70
C VAL A 105 -1.52 -2.11 16.74
N ASN A 106 -1.79 -2.00 15.44
CA ASN A 106 -1.28 -2.93 14.42
C ASN A 106 0.02 -2.46 13.78
N ALA A 107 0.26 -1.14 13.72
CA ALA A 107 1.46 -0.52 13.16
C ALA A 107 1.87 -1.12 11.80
N GLY A 108 0.87 -1.43 10.96
CA GLY A 108 1.10 -2.00 9.64
C GLY A 108 1.65 -0.97 8.65
N ASN A 109 2.00 -1.44 7.46
CA ASN A 109 2.64 -0.64 6.41
C ASN A 109 1.75 -0.41 5.18
N ALA A 110 0.49 -0.83 5.23
CA ALA A 110 -0.49 -0.50 4.20
C ALA A 110 -1.89 -0.31 4.79
N VAL A 111 -2.74 0.45 4.10
CA VAL A 111 -4.18 0.54 4.36
C VAL A 111 -4.97 0.45 3.08
N SER A 112 -6.14 -0.18 3.17
CA SER A 112 -7.11 -0.29 2.10
C SER A 112 -8.42 0.38 2.50
N LEU A 113 -8.89 1.30 1.66
CA LEU A 113 -10.08 2.10 1.90
C LEU A 113 -11.21 1.75 0.89
N PRO A 114 -12.49 1.92 1.28
CA PRO A 114 -13.61 1.78 0.35
C PRO A 114 -13.82 3.07 -0.46
N PHE A 115 -13.59 3.04 -1.76
CA PHE A 115 -13.77 4.21 -2.63
C PHE A 115 -15.12 4.24 -3.39
N SER A 116 -16.01 3.28 -3.13
CA SER A 116 -17.41 3.31 -3.60
C SER A 116 -18.40 3.07 -2.46
N GLN A 117 -18.22 2.00 -1.68
CA GLN A 117 -19.06 1.74 -0.51
C GLN A 117 -18.83 2.83 0.54
N TYR A 118 -19.90 3.44 1.04
CA TYR A 118 -19.83 4.61 1.93
C TYR A 118 -19.22 5.88 1.30
N PHE A 119 -18.99 5.88 -0.01
CA PHE A 119 -18.34 6.98 -0.73
C PHE A 119 -19.38 7.89 -1.41
N GLY A 120 -20.17 8.58 -0.58
CA GLY A 120 -21.19 9.52 -1.00
C GLY A 120 -20.82 10.98 -0.71
N TRP A 121 -21.84 11.80 -0.41
CA TRP A 121 -21.64 13.20 -0.06
C TRP A 121 -20.80 13.35 1.21
N GLY A 122 -19.70 14.09 1.15
CA GLY A 122 -18.75 14.27 2.26
C GLY A 122 -17.75 13.13 2.42
N ALA A 123 -17.67 12.18 1.49
CA ALA A 123 -16.66 11.12 1.52
C ALA A 123 -15.23 11.67 1.42
N GLU A 124 -15.03 12.74 0.66
CA GLU A 124 -13.77 13.48 0.55
C GLU A 124 -13.39 14.17 1.88
N ILE A 125 -14.39 14.64 2.65
CA ILE A 125 -14.18 15.18 3.99
C ILE A 125 -13.78 14.05 4.95
N ASN A 126 -14.43 12.89 4.85
CA ASN A 126 -14.04 11.73 5.64
C ASN A 126 -12.62 11.25 5.31
N LEU A 127 -12.23 11.19 4.03
CA LEU A 127 -10.86 10.86 3.61
C LEU A 127 -9.84 11.78 4.27
N LYS A 128 -10.12 13.08 4.30
CA LYS A 128 -9.27 14.06 4.98
C LYS A 128 -9.08 13.72 6.46
N TYR A 129 -10.17 13.44 7.18
CA TYR A 129 -10.10 13.06 8.59
C TYR A 129 -9.37 11.73 8.81
N VAL A 130 -9.61 10.75 7.94
CA VAL A 130 -8.91 9.47 7.94
C VAL A 130 -7.40 9.69 7.81
N PHE A 131 -6.94 10.43 6.80
CA PHE A 131 -5.51 10.66 6.60
C PHE A 131 -4.89 11.53 7.69
N GLU A 132 -5.61 12.53 8.21
CA GLU A 132 -5.17 13.32 9.37
C GLU A 132 -4.89 12.40 10.57
N LYS A 133 -5.78 11.43 10.86
CA LYS A 133 -5.62 10.50 11.99
C LYS A 133 -4.63 9.38 11.71
N LEU A 134 -4.50 8.95 10.47
CA LEU A 134 -3.51 7.97 10.05
C LEU A 134 -2.08 8.46 10.33
N PHE A 135 -1.81 9.75 10.16
CA PHE A 135 -0.47 10.32 10.39
C PHE A 135 -0.40 11.18 11.66
N ALA A 136 -1.30 10.97 12.62
CA ALA A 136 -1.38 11.81 13.82
C ALA A 136 -0.19 11.64 14.77
N GLN A 137 0.32 10.40 14.90
CA GLN A 137 1.38 10.01 15.83
C GLN A 137 2.34 9.01 15.17
N GLU A 138 3.48 8.76 15.81
CA GLU A 138 4.35 7.65 15.44
C GLU A 138 3.60 6.31 15.58
N PHE A 139 3.89 5.34 14.71
CA PHE A 139 3.16 4.09 14.67
C PHE A 139 3.61 3.15 15.79
N GLY A 140 2.67 2.37 16.32
CA GLY A 140 2.96 1.32 17.29
C GLY A 140 3.05 1.77 18.75
N GLY A 141 2.60 3.00 19.07
CA GLY A 141 2.52 3.53 20.44
C GLY A 141 1.49 2.83 21.33
N GLY A 142 0.60 2.05 20.72
CA GLY A 142 -0.38 1.18 21.35
C GLY A 142 -1.61 1.88 21.94
N TYR A 143 -2.72 1.15 22.01
CA TYR A 143 -3.97 1.71 22.53
C TYR A 143 -4.93 0.69 23.18
N PRO A 144 -5.37 0.89 24.45
CA PRO A 144 -4.92 1.93 25.36
C PRO A 144 -3.41 1.83 25.65
N GLN A 145 -2.77 2.95 25.98
CA GLN A 145 -1.31 3.03 26.09
C GLN A 145 -0.70 2.00 27.07
N CYS A 146 -1.43 1.59 28.11
CA CYS A 146 -0.99 0.54 29.04
C CYS A 146 -0.81 -0.85 28.38
N TYR A 147 -1.35 -1.06 27.18
CA TYR A 147 -1.20 -2.29 26.39
C TYR A 147 -0.09 -2.22 25.33
N ALA A 148 0.62 -1.10 25.19
CA ALA A 148 1.60 -0.90 24.12
C ALA A 148 2.65 -2.02 24.00
N GLU A 149 3.22 -2.43 25.13
CA GLU A 149 4.19 -3.54 25.16
C GLU A 149 3.55 -4.89 24.81
N GLY A 150 2.27 -5.09 25.18
CA GLY A 150 1.50 -6.26 24.80
C GLY A 150 1.26 -6.32 23.29
N GLU A 151 0.83 -5.21 22.70
CA GLU A 151 0.56 -5.10 21.26
C GLU A 151 1.83 -5.23 20.43
N LYS A 152 2.94 -4.63 20.88
CA LYS A 152 4.27 -4.81 20.27
C LYS A 152 4.66 -6.29 20.22
N ARG A 153 4.46 -7.03 21.31
CA ARG A 153 4.69 -8.48 21.33
C ARG A 153 3.75 -9.21 20.38
N SER A 154 2.47 -8.87 20.37
CA SER A 154 1.49 -9.49 19.45
C SER A 154 1.83 -9.28 17.98
N ARG A 155 2.28 -8.08 17.58
CA ARG A 155 2.75 -7.79 16.22
C ARG A 155 3.95 -8.65 15.85
N ALA A 156 4.95 -8.74 16.73
CA ALA A 156 6.13 -9.58 16.50
C ALA A 156 5.75 -11.07 16.38
N ARG A 157 4.83 -11.57 17.21
CA ARG A 157 4.32 -12.94 17.13
C ARG A 157 3.57 -13.19 15.82
N MET A 158 2.66 -12.30 15.42
CA MET A 158 1.96 -12.41 14.14
C MET A 158 2.96 -12.56 12.98
N MET A 159 4.00 -11.73 12.93
CA MET A 159 5.01 -11.82 11.87
C MET A 159 5.79 -13.14 11.92
N ASN A 160 6.38 -13.47 13.07
CA ASN A 160 7.32 -14.59 13.19
C ASN A 160 6.65 -15.96 13.25
N GLU A 161 5.46 -16.04 13.86
CA GLU A 161 4.77 -17.32 14.10
C GLU A 161 3.72 -17.62 13.03
N THR A 162 3.24 -16.61 12.28
CA THR A 162 2.16 -16.81 11.30
C THR A 162 2.50 -16.35 9.90
N LYS A 163 2.77 -15.05 9.66
CA LYS A 163 2.91 -14.53 8.30
C LYS A 163 4.16 -15.06 7.59
N LEU A 164 5.33 -14.95 8.21
CA LEU A 164 6.58 -15.42 7.59
C LEU A 164 6.60 -16.95 7.36
N PRO A 165 6.13 -17.81 8.28
CA PRO A 165 6.09 -19.26 8.01
C PRO A 165 5.02 -19.70 7.00
N ALA A 166 3.91 -18.96 6.86
CA ALA A 166 2.78 -19.36 6.01
C ALA A 166 2.93 -18.93 4.54
N GLN A 167 3.89 -18.04 4.23
CA GLN A 167 4.00 -17.35 2.94
C GLN A 167 5.44 -17.41 2.42
N TYR A 168 5.62 -17.47 1.10
CA TYR A 168 6.96 -17.38 0.50
C TYR A 168 7.58 -16.00 0.73
N ALA A 169 8.91 -15.94 0.84
CA ALA A 169 9.63 -14.68 0.75
C ALA A 169 9.29 -13.98 -0.58
N LEU A 170 9.22 -12.65 -0.57
CA LEU A 170 8.68 -11.91 -1.73
C LEU A 170 9.40 -12.24 -3.03
N LEU A 171 10.73 -12.27 -3.03
CA LEU A 171 11.51 -12.58 -4.24
C LEU A 171 11.14 -13.96 -4.82
N GLU A 172 10.96 -14.96 -3.96
CA GLU A 172 10.54 -16.30 -4.38
C GLU A 172 9.10 -16.28 -4.92
N ALA A 173 8.18 -15.57 -4.25
CA ALA A 173 6.80 -15.42 -4.72
C ALA A 173 6.74 -14.78 -6.11
N LEU A 174 7.55 -13.72 -6.36
CA LEU A 174 7.64 -13.06 -7.66
C LEU A 174 8.23 -13.97 -8.74
N GLN A 175 9.24 -14.78 -8.42
CA GLN A 175 9.84 -15.76 -9.34
C GLN A 175 8.87 -16.90 -9.70
N ARG A 176 7.93 -17.23 -8.81
CA ARG A 176 6.89 -18.25 -9.02
C ARG A 176 5.66 -17.71 -9.75
N THR A 177 5.47 -16.40 -9.78
CA THR A 177 4.38 -15.76 -10.52
C THR A 177 4.60 -15.93 -12.02
N ASP A 178 3.54 -15.90 -12.82
CA ASP A 178 3.68 -15.84 -14.27
C ASP A 178 4.49 -14.60 -14.66
N GLN A 179 5.63 -14.80 -15.33
CA GLN A 179 6.60 -13.74 -15.58
C GLN A 179 6.11 -12.74 -16.62
N GLU A 180 5.27 -13.17 -17.57
CA GLU A 180 4.69 -12.25 -18.57
C GLU A 180 3.62 -11.39 -17.91
N LEU A 181 2.76 -11.96 -17.06
CA LEU A 181 1.77 -11.20 -16.30
C LEU A 181 2.43 -10.22 -15.33
N LEU A 182 3.50 -10.65 -14.63
CA LEU A 182 4.24 -9.78 -13.73
C LEU A 182 4.92 -8.64 -14.49
N LYS A 183 5.53 -8.94 -15.64
CA LYS A 183 6.13 -7.91 -16.49
C LYS A 183 5.07 -6.92 -16.97
N GLN A 184 3.97 -7.41 -17.52
CA GLN A 184 2.87 -6.57 -17.99
C GLN A 184 2.37 -5.62 -16.90
N LEU A 185 2.20 -6.10 -15.66
CA LEU A 185 1.78 -5.30 -14.52
C LEU A 185 2.74 -4.16 -14.17
N LEU A 186 4.05 -4.35 -14.35
CA LEU A 186 5.06 -3.38 -13.92
C LEU A 186 5.60 -2.52 -15.08
N ASP A 187 5.28 -2.89 -16.32
CA ASP A 187 5.79 -2.26 -17.54
C ASP A 187 4.92 -1.07 -17.99
N TYR A 188 4.76 -0.08 -17.10
CA TYR A 188 4.20 1.22 -17.47
C TYR A 188 5.13 2.37 -17.06
N PRO A 189 5.23 3.44 -17.88
CA PRO A 189 6.25 4.47 -17.71
C PRO A 189 6.25 5.13 -16.33
N GLN A 190 5.07 5.42 -15.81
CA GLN A 190 4.90 6.13 -14.54
C GLN A 190 5.38 5.29 -13.36
N PHE A 191 5.16 3.98 -13.37
CA PHE A 191 5.71 3.09 -12.35
C PHE A 191 7.22 3.05 -12.44
N GLN A 192 7.78 2.78 -13.62
CA GLN A 192 9.22 2.64 -13.77
C GLN A 192 9.95 3.92 -13.34
N GLU A 193 9.47 5.09 -13.76
CA GLU A 193 10.06 6.36 -13.36
C GLU A 193 10.06 6.53 -11.84
N GLN A 194 8.92 6.34 -11.17
CA GLN A 194 8.83 6.56 -9.73
C GLN A 194 9.50 5.45 -8.91
N PHE A 195 9.38 4.21 -9.36
CA PHE A 195 9.99 3.05 -8.73
C PHE A 195 11.51 3.16 -8.75
N PHE A 196 12.13 3.28 -9.92
CA PHE A 196 13.59 3.33 -10.02
C PHE A 196 14.20 4.60 -9.45
N ARG A 197 13.44 5.71 -9.36
CA ARG A 197 13.88 6.92 -8.66
C ARG A 197 13.96 6.74 -7.15
N ASN A 198 13.06 5.95 -6.56
CA ASN A 198 12.86 5.89 -5.12
C ASN A 198 13.34 4.59 -4.46
N ALA A 199 13.42 3.50 -5.23
CA ALA A 199 13.79 2.17 -4.76
C ALA A 199 15.28 2.08 -4.41
N GLU A 200 15.58 1.33 -3.35
CA GLU A 200 16.94 0.98 -2.97
C GLU A 200 17.44 -0.25 -3.75
N ASP A 201 18.75 -0.48 -3.75
CA ASP A 201 19.35 -1.64 -4.42
C ASP A 201 19.15 -2.93 -3.61
N THR A 202 17.97 -3.52 -3.74
CA THR A 202 17.57 -4.79 -3.09
C THR A 202 17.55 -5.94 -4.10
N PRO A 203 17.58 -7.22 -3.65
CA PRO A 203 17.36 -8.35 -4.54
C PRO A 203 16.07 -8.27 -5.37
N VAL A 204 14.99 -7.74 -4.78
CA VAL A 204 13.71 -7.50 -5.48
C VAL A 204 13.89 -6.42 -6.55
N THR A 205 14.51 -5.29 -6.22
CA THR A 205 14.77 -4.20 -7.20
C THR A 205 15.58 -4.70 -8.39
N ARG A 206 16.63 -5.49 -8.16
CA ARG A 206 17.45 -6.08 -9.24
C ARG A 206 16.66 -7.07 -10.09
N PHE A 207 15.83 -7.89 -9.46
CA PHE A 207 14.95 -8.83 -10.15
C PHE A 207 13.96 -8.08 -11.07
N ILE A 208 13.26 -7.07 -10.55
CA ILE A 208 12.34 -6.24 -11.35
C ILE A 208 13.08 -5.52 -12.48
N LYS A 209 14.28 -4.99 -12.22
CA LYS A 209 15.10 -4.37 -13.26
C LYS A 209 15.44 -5.34 -14.39
N ASN A 210 15.83 -6.57 -14.07
CA ASN A 210 16.14 -7.59 -15.06
C ASN A 210 14.88 -8.07 -15.82
N LEU A 211 13.72 -8.12 -15.16
CA LEU A 211 12.44 -8.48 -15.77
C LEU A 211 12.01 -7.46 -16.84
N LEU A 212 12.13 -6.17 -16.51
CA LEU A 212 11.73 -5.07 -17.40
C LEU A 212 12.79 -4.75 -18.46
N HIS A 213 14.07 -4.84 -18.09
CA HIS A 213 15.21 -4.53 -18.95
C HIS A 213 16.22 -5.68 -18.94
N PRO A 214 15.90 -6.81 -19.61
CA PRO A 214 16.82 -7.93 -19.69
C PRO A 214 18.12 -7.49 -20.34
N LYS A 215 19.25 -7.89 -19.74
CA LYS A 215 20.55 -7.71 -20.40
C LYS A 215 20.56 -8.61 -21.64
N VAL A 216 20.72 -7.98 -22.81
CA VAL A 216 20.99 -8.66 -24.08
C VAL A 216 22.33 -9.40 -23.99
#